data_AF-A0AAD8IEH3-F1
#
_entry.id   AF-A0AAD8IEH3-F1
#
_cell.length_a   1.000
_cell.length_b   1.000
_cell.length_c   1.000
_cell.angle_alpha   90.00
_cell.angle_beta   90.00
_cell.angle_gamma   90.00
#
_symmetry.space_group_name_H-M   'P 1'
#
loop_
_entity.id
_entity.type
_entity.pdbx_description
1 polymer ?
#
loop_
_entity_poly.entity_id
_entity_poly.type
_entity_poly.pdbx_seq_one_letter_code
_entity_poly.pdbx_strand_id
1 'polypeptide(L)'
;MSRYRVVIHVDDVSGSTSFTLFNKEAEQLIGIPLQKILTEIKENDDVTQIPPAIKNLVWKVCTFQIKVTKYNITHACEEYTVTCVLESSPLPNTEGDIDSAATMNKKQRTS
;
A
#
# COMPACT_ATOMS: atom_id res chain seq x y z
N MET A 1 -2.23 26.62 -2.05
CA MET A 1 -1.93 25.19 -2.25
C MET A 1 -2.18 24.46 -0.94
N SER A 2 -3.14 23.54 -0.92
CA SER A 2 -3.36 22.67 0.22
C SER A 2 -2.24 21.63 0.29
N ARG A 3 -1.72 21.38 1.49
CA ARG A 3 -0.73 20.32 1.77
C ARG A 3 -1.37 19.36 2.74
N TYR A 4 -1.04 18.09 2.62
CA TYR A 4 -1.55 17.08 3.54
C TYR A 4 -0.47 16.11 3.98
N ARG A 5 -0.72 15.56 5.16
CA ARG A 5 0.13 14.61 5.87
C ARG A 5 -0.74 13.40 6.20
N VAL A 6 -0.35 12.23 5.73
CA VAL A 6 -0.99 10.98 6.12
C VAL A 6 0.01 10.19 6.94
N VAL A 7 -0.39 9.83 8.16
CA VAL A 7 0.38 8.91 8.99
C VAL A 7 -0.24 7.53 8.80
N ILE A 8 0.57 6.58 8.38
CA ILE A 8 0.17 5.19 8.18
C ILE A 8 0.82 4.32 9.24
N HIS A 9 0.10 3.29 9.66
CA HIS A 9 0.68 2.18 10.41
C HIS A 9 1.05 1.07 9.42
N VAL A 10 2.23 0.51 9.58
CA VAL A 10 2.74 -0.57 8.73
C VAL A 10 3.19 -1.72 9.59
N ASP A 11 2.96 -2.93 9.09
CA ASP A 11 3.35 -4.17 9.74
C ASP A 11 4.21 -4.98 8.75
N ASP A 12 5.31 -5.52 9.25
CA ASP A 12 6.09 -6.55 8.57
C ASP A 12 6.41 -7.71 9.51
N VAL A 13 7.23 -8.65 9.06
CA VAL A 13 7.59 -9.84 9.86
C VAL A 13 8.41 -9.50 11.11
N SER A 14 9.02 -8.31 11.17
CA SER A 14 9.88 -7.87 12.27
C SER A 14 9.11 -7.07 13.32
N GLY A 15 7.98 -6.48 12.95
CA GLY A 15 7.09 -5.76 13.86
C GLY A 15 6.27 -4.71 13.17
N SER A 16 5.91 -3.69 13.95
CA SER A 16 5.04 -2.60 13.52
C SER A 16 5.74 -1.27 13.67
N THR A 17 5.47 -0.34 12.76
CA THR A 17 5.93 1.05 12.90
C THR A 17 4.99 2.01 12.17
N SER A 18 5.27 3.31 12.24
CA SER A 18 4.46 4.33 11.58
C SER A 18 5.28 5.07 10.52
N PHE A 19 4.67 5.42 9.39
CA PHE A 19 5.32 6.26 8.39
C PHE A 19 4.49 7.48 8.08
N THR A 20 5.17 8.58 7.76
CA THR A 20 4.54 9.82 7.29
C THR A 20 4.71 9.94 5.79
N LEU A 21 3.59 9.97 5.08
CA LEU A 21 3.48 10.27 3.65
C LEU A 21 3.07 11.73 3.47
N PHE A 22 3.76 12.43 2.57
CA PHE A 22 3.41 13.79 2.17
C PHE A 22 2.93 13.79 0.73
N ASN A 23 1.92 14.62 0.44
CA ASN A 23 1.51 14.99 -0.91
C ASN A 23 1.67 13.87 -1.96
N LYS A 24 2.69 13.95 -2.81
CA LYS A 24 2.96 13.03 -3.93
C LYS A 24 2.95 11.57 -3.52
N GLU A 25 3.67 11.20 -2.45
CA GLU A 25 3.78 9.81 -2.01
C GLU A 25 2.44 9.27 -1.50
N ALA A 26 1.65 10.12 -0.85
CA ALA A 26 0.30 9.76 -0.42
C ALA A 26 -0.67 9.66 -1.62
N GLU A 27 -0.62 10.58 -2.58
CA GLU A 27 -1.47 10.56 -3.79
C GLU A 27 -1.19 9.31 -4.62
N GLN A 28 0.08 8.94 -4.73
CA GLN A 28 0.52 7.74 -5.46
C GLN A 28 -0.12 6.47 -4.89
N LEU A 29 -0.18 6.33 -3.56
CA LEU A 29 -0.76 5.15 -2.93
C LEU A 29 -2.29 5.18 -2.89
N ILE A 30 -2.88 6.34 -2.63
CA ILE A 30 -4.34 6.54 -2.59
C ILE A 30 -4.94 6.39 -4.00
N GLY A 31 -4.18 6.75 -5.04
CA GLY A 31 -4.59 6.72 -6.44
C GLY A 31 -5.50 7.89 -6.84
N ILE A 32 -5.69 8.87 -5.96
CA ILE A 32 -6.57 10.03 -6.16
C ILE A 32 -5.85 11.30 -5.70
N PRO A 33 -5.90 12.41 -6.48
CA PRO A 33 -5.34 13.70 -6.07
C PRO A 33 -6.02 14.29 -4.84
N LEU A 34 -5.27 15.02 -4.01
CA LEU A 34 -5.74 15.66 -2.78
C LEU A 34 -7.02 16.48 -2.98
N GLN A 35 -7.07 17.28 -4.04
CA GLN A 35 -8.17 18.20 -4.30
C GLN A 35 -9.49 17.45 -4.41
N LYS A 36 -9.47 16.24 -4.99
CA LYS A 36 -10.67 15.42 -5.12
C LYS A 36 -11.10 14.84 -3.78
N ILE A 37 -10.16 14.41 -2.94
CA ILE A 37 -10.45 13.97 -1.56
C ILE A 37 -11.08 15.11 -0.76
N LEU A 38 -10.53 16.33 -0.85
CA LEU A 38 -11.03 17.50 -0.13
C LEU A 38 -12.41 17.95 -0.61
N THR A 39 -12.75 17.78 -1.88
CA THR A 39 -14.11 18.08 -2.38
C THR A 39 -15.14 17.04 -1.96
N GLU A 40 -14.71 15.82 -1.66
CA GLU A 40 -15.59 14.73 -1.24
C GLU A 40 -15.89 14.78 0.26
N ILE A 41 -14.98 15.35 1.06
CA ILE A 41 -15.20 15.61 2.49
C ILE A 41 -16.09 16.84 2.64
N LYS A 42 -17.32 16.65 3.12
CA LYS A 42 -18.25 17.73 3.44
C LYS A 42 -17.99 18.27 4.84
N GLU A 43 -18.32 19.54 5.09
CA GLU A 43 -18.16 20.17 6.41
C GLU A 43 -18.92 19.47 7.55
N ASN A 44 -19.93 18.66 7.22
CA ASN A 44 -20.72 17.88 8.19
C ASN A 44 -20.35 16.38 8.20
N ASP A 45 -19.33 15.97 7.45
CA ASP A 45 -18.90 14.57 7.50
C ASP A 45 -18.24 14.29 8.85
N ASP A 46 -18.50 13.10 9.38
CA ASP A 46 -17.88 12.64 10.60
C ASP A 46 -16.37 12.51 10.39
N VAL A 47 -15.63 13.46 10.95
CA VAL A 47 -14.17 13.53 10.89
C VAL A 47 -13.48 12.35 11.59
N THR A 48 -14.23 11.53 12.34
CA THR A 48 -13.72 10.28 12.92
C THR A 48 -13.67 9.14 11.89
N GLN A 49 -14.38 9.27 10.77
CA GLN A 49 -14.40 8.28 9.71
C GLN A 49 -13.34 8.58 8.65
N ILE A 50 -12.52 7.58 8.35
CA ILE A 50 -11.55 7.66 7.26
C ILE A 50 -12.31 7.77 5.93
N PRO A 51 -12.07 8.82 5.12
CA PRO A 51 -12.68 8.97 3.80
C PRO A 51 -12.49 7.70 2.95
N PRO A 52 -13.49 7.26 2.18
CA PRO A 52 -13.40 6.04 1.37
C PRO A 52 -12.16 6.00 0.48
N ALA A 53 -11.76 7.14 -0.08
CA ALA A 53 -10.54 7.26 -0.88
C ALA A 53 -9.27 6.80 -0.12
N ILE A 54 -9.16 7.12 1.17
CA ILE A 54 -8.00 6.77 1.99
C ILE A 54 -8.02 5.29 2.40
N LYS A 55 -9.20 4.63 2.44
CA LYS A 55 -9.31 3.20 2.77
C LYS A 55 -8.58 2.31 1.75
N ASN A 56 -8.36 2.78 0.53
CA ASN A 56 -7.56 2.08 -0.49
C ASN A 56 -6.11 1.81 -0.06
N LEU A 57 -5.63 2.51 0.98
CA LEU A 57 -4.28 2.37 1.52
C LEU A 57 -4.11 1.09 2.35
N VAL A 58 -5.21 0.56 2.88
CA VAL A 58 -5.20 -0.59 3.78
C VAL A 58 -4.97 -1.87 2.97
N TRP A 59 -4.21 -2.82 3.53
CA TRP A 59 -3.89 -4.12 2.92
C TRP A 59 -2.99 -4.08 1.68
N LYS A 60 -2.34 -2.94 1.40
CA LYS A 60 -1.33 -2.85 0.34
C LYS A 60 0.03 -3.31 0.86
N VAL A 61 0.73 -4.10 0.03
CA VAL A 61 2.13 -4.45 0.25
C VAL A 61 2.98 -3.48 -0.56
N CYS A 62 3.88 -2.77 0.11
CA CYS A 62 4.66 -1.70 -0.51
C CYS A 62 6.11 -1.75 -0.05
N THR A 63 7.01 -1.31 -0.93
CA THR A 63 8.39 -0.99 -0.58
C THR A 63 8.50 0.52 -0.34
N PHE A 64 9.00 0.91 0.82
CA PHE A 64 9.15 2.32 1.20
C PHE A 64 10.64 2.70 1.29
N GLN A 65 11.00 3.82 0.67
CA GLN A 65 12.23 4.51 1.00
C GLN A 65 11.93 5.56 2.07
N ILE A 66 12.58 5.44 3.22
CA ILE A 66 12.37 6.35 4.35
C ILE A 66 13.60 7.20 4.64
N LYS A 67 13.36 8.41 5.15
CA LYS A 67 14.37 9.30 5.70
C LYS A 67 14.32 9.21 7.23
N VAL A 68 15.40 8.70 7.81
CA VAL A 68 15.63 8.70 9.26
C VAL A 68 16.50 9.90 9.61
N THR A 69 16.09 10.67 10.61
CA THR A 69 16.85 11.85 11.08
C THR A 69 17.42 11.62 12.48
N LYS A 70 18.38 12.46 12.88
CA LYS A 70 18.91 12.46 14.26
C LYS A 70 17.79 12.64 15.29
N TYR A 71 16.74 13.40 14.96
CA TYR A 71 15.59 13.58 15.83
C TYR A 71 14.88 12.24 16.11
N ASN A 72 14.60 11.45 15.05
CA ASN A 72 13.97 10.14 15.18
C ASN A 72 14.77 9.23 16.13
N ILE A 73 16.10 9.20 15.97
CA ILE A 73 16.99 8.36 16.78
C ILE A 73 17.04 8.84 18.23
N THR A 74 17.21 10.15 18.45
CA THR A 74 17.40 10.71 19.80
C THR A 74 16.13 10.72 20.64
N HIS A 75 14.96 10.75 20.01
CA HIS A 75 13.66 10.82 20.70
C HIS A 75 12.84 9.54 20.55
N ALA A 76 13.41 8.48 19.94
CA ALA A 76 12.68 7.24 19.60
C ALA A 76 11.34 7.53 18.90
N CYS A 77 11.33 8.53 18.01
CA CYS A 77 10.13 8.97 17.32
C CYS A 77 10.00 8.23 16.00
N GLU A 78 9.04 7.31 15.95
CA GLU A 78 8.84 6.38 14.84
C GLU A 78 8.10 6.98 13.64
N GLU A 79 7.75 8.27 13.62
CA GLU A 79 7.12 8.92 12.47
C GLU A 79 8.12 9.18 11.32
N TYR A 80 8.66 8.12 10.71
CA TYR A 80 9.66 8.25 9.65
C TYR A 80 9.03 8.82 8.38
N THR A 81 9.75 9.74 7.72
CA THR A 81 9.24 10.37 6.49
C THR A 81 9.53 9.48 5.29
N VAL A 82 8.50 9.15 4.52
CA VAL A 82 8.65 8.46 3.23
C VAL A 82 9.10 9.46 2.17
N THR A 83 10.13 9.09 1.39
CA THR A 83 10.64 9.89 0.26
C THR A 83 10.34 9.26 -1.09
N CYS A 84 10.02 7.96 -1.11
CA CYS A 84 9.61 7.23 -2.30
C CYS A 84 8.80 5.99 -1.88
N VAL A 85 7.83 5.62 -2.71
CA VAL A 85 7.01 4.42 -2.50
C VAL A 85 6.84 3.65 -3.80
N LEU A 86 6.89 2.33 -3.69
CA LEU A 86 6.59 1.41 -4.79
C LEU A 86 5.59 0.36 -4.28
N GLU A 87 4.43 0.28 -4.93
CA GLU A 87 3.44 -0.74 -4.65
C GLU A 87 3.88 -2.07 -5.27
N SER A 88 3.92 -3.13 -4.46
CA SER A 88 4.22 -4.48 -4.92
C SER A 88 2.91 -5.15 -5.31
N SER A 89 2.80 -5.64 -6.55
CA SER A 89 1.68 -6.52 -6.89
C SER A 89 1.84 -7.83 -6.13
N PRO A 90 0.82 -8.34 -5.41
CA PRO A 90 0.88 -9.70 -4.89
C PRO A 90 1.05 -10.64 -6.09
N LEU A 91 2.07 -11.52 -6.03
CA LEU A 91 2.17 -12.62 -6.98
C LEU A 91 0.89 -13.45 -6.88
N PRO A 92 0.29 -13.91 -7.99
CA PRO A 92 -0.79 -14.87 -7.91
C PRO A 92 -0.27 -16.11 -7.18
N ASN A 93 -0.97 -16.49 -6.11
CA ASN A 93 -0.64 -17.67 -5.32
C ASN A 93 -0.73 -18.90 -6.22
N THR A 94 0.40 -19.39 -6.73
CA THR A 94 0.47 -20.73 -7.32
C THR A 94 0.63 -21.73 -6.18
N GLU A 95 -0.47 -22.01 -5.47
CA GLU A 95 -0.58 -23.21 -4.67
C GLU A 95 -0.79 -24.39 -5.62
N GLY A 96 0.17 -25.32 -5.63
CA GLY A 96 0.19 -26.45 -6.52
C GLY A 96 -0.87 -27.48 -6.17
N ASP A 97 -1.84 -27.67 -7.06
CA ASP A 97 -2.53 -28.95 -7.22
C ASP A 97 -1.63 -29.86 -8.07
N ILE A 98 -0.88 -30.72 -7.39
CA ILE A 98 -0.31 -31.93 -7.98
C ILE A 98 -1.08 -33.10 -7.36
N ASP A 99 -2.19 -33.52 -7.95
CA ASP A 99 -2.36 -34.96 -8.21
C ASP A 99 -3.43 -35.28 -9.27
N SER A 100 -3.04 -36.20 -10.15
CA SER A 100 -3.86 -37.23 -10.81
C SER A 100 -5.03 -36.84 -11.71
N ALA A 101 -4.75 -36.78 -13.02
CA ALA A 101 -5.57 -37.49 -14.01
C ALA A 101 -4.71 -37.93 -15.20
N ALA A 102 -4.15 -39.14 -15.10
CA ALA A 102 -3.72 -39.89 -16.28
C ALA A 102 -4.96 -40.24 -17.11
N THR A 103 -5.03 -39.84 -18.37
CA THR A 103 -5.69 -40.62 -19.43
C THR A 103 -5.07 -40.32 -20.79
N MET A 104 -4.66 -41.42 -21.41
CA MET A 104 -4.18 -41.61 -22.78
C MET A 104 -4.89 -40.76 -23.84
N ASN A 105 -4.13 -40.29 -24.84
CA ASN A 105 -4.52 -40.53 -26.23
C ASN A 105 -3.31 -40.58 -27.17
N LYS A 106 -3.14 -41.78 -27.75
CA LYS A 106 -2.20 -42.09 -28.82
C LYS A 106 -2.75 -41.57 -30.16
N LYS A 107 -1.82 -41.03 -30.95
CA LYS A 107 -1.70 -41.19 -32.40
C LYS A 107 -2.68 -40.40 -33.29
N GLN A 108 -2.13 -39.38 -33.95
CA GLN A 108 -2.20 -39.26 -35.42
C GLN A 108 -1.08 -38.34 -35.91
N ARG A 109 -0.07 -38.94 -36.56
CA ARG A 109 0.91 -38.24 -37.39
C ARG A 109 0.60 -38.65 -38.82
N THR A 110 0.38 -37.64 -39.64
CA THR A 110 0.15 -37.64 -41.08
C THR A 110 1.29 -38.31 -41.83
N SER A 111 0.95 -39.18 -42.78
CA SER A 111 1.47 -39.20 -44.15
C SER A 111 0.68 -40.20 -44.99
#